data_AF-A0A067G2S5-F1
#
_entry.id   AF-A0A067G2S5-F1
#
_cell.length_a   1.000
_cell.length_b   1.000
_cell.length_c   1.000
_cell.angle_alpha   90.00
_cell.angle_beta   90.00
_cell.angle_gamma   90.00
#
_symmetry.space_group_name_H-M   'P 1'
#
loop_
_entity.id
_entity.type
_entity.pdbx_description
1 polymer ?
#
loop_
_entity_poly.entity_id
_entity_poly.type
_entity_poly.pdbx_seq_one_letter_code
_entity_poly.pdbx_strand_id
1 'polypeptide(L)'
;MAEELGVFIPYVGGVEHAHVLLPPLETLCTVEETCVRDKAVESLCRIGSQMRESDLVDWYIPLVKRLAAGEWFTARVSACGLFHIAYPSAPDILKTELRSIYTQLCQDDMPMVRRSAASNLGKFAATVEPAHLKTDIMSIFEDLTQD
;
A
#
# COMPACT_ATOMS: atom_id res chain seq x y z
N MET A 1 -12.32 14.12 -7.42
CA MET A 1 -12.99 13.46 -6.28
C MET A 1 -11.99 12.73 -5.39
N ALA A 2 -11.21 11.76 -5.89
CA ALA A 2 -10.19 11.07 -5.09
C ALA A 2 -9.17 12.05 -4.46
N GLU A 3 -8.62 12.96 -5.25
CA GLU A 3 -7.65 13.99 -4.82
C GLU A 3 -8.15 14.88 -3.68
N GLU A 4 -9.40 15.31 -3.73
CA GLU A 4 -10.02 16.14 -2.69
C GLU A 4 -10.10 15.40 -1.35
N LEU A 5 -10.31 14.08 -1.37
CA LEU A 5 -10.33 13.29 -0.14
C LEU A 5 -8.97 13.28 0.57
N GLY A 6 -7.87 13.40 -0.18
CA GLY A 6 -6.51 13.46 0.39
C GLY A 6 -6.23 14.71 1.24
N VAL A 7 -7.03 15.77 1.10
CA VAL A 7 -6.94 17.02 1.90
C VAL A 7 -8.07 17.18 2.89
N PHE A 8 -8.92 16.16 3.05
CA PHE A 8 -10.19 16.30 3.77
C PHE A 8 -10.09 16.15 5.30
N ILE A 9 -8.90 15.84 5.83
CA ILE A 9 -8.66 15.64 7.27
C ILE A 9 -9.23 16.80 8.13
N PRO A 10 -9.01 18.09 7.80
CA PRO A 10 -9.56 19.19 8.60
C PRO A 10 -11.10 19.23 8.64
N TYR A 11 -11.75 18.67 7.62
CA TYR A 11 -13.21 18.70 7.48
C TYR A 11 -13.90 17.48 8.12
N VAL A 12 -13.17 16.45 8.50
CA VAL A 12 -13.71 15.25 9.19
C VAL A 12 -13.51 15.27 10.70
N GLY A 13 -13.04 16.38 11.26
CA GLY A 13 -12.74 16.50 12.70
C GLY A 13 -11.27 16.30 13.05
N GLY A 14 -10.37 16.37 12.08
CA GLY A 14 -8.92 16.29 12.29
C GLY A 14 -8.37 14.87 12.16
N VAL A 15 -7.09 14.71 12.50
CA VAL A 15 -6.31 13.46 12.30
C VAL A 15 -6.94 12.27 13.03
N GLU A 16 -7.58 12.50 14.18
CA GLU A 16 -8.23 11.44 14.97
C GLU A 16 -9.35 10.73 14.21
N HIS A 17 -9.99 11.44 13.28
CA HIS A 17 -11.08 10.94 12.45
C HIS A 17 -10.63 10.63 11.01
N ALA A 18 -9.34 10.69 10.70
CA ALA A 18 -8.84 10.45 9.33
C ALA A 18 -9.21 9.05 8.80
N HIS A 19 -9.39 8.06 9.68
CA HIS A 19 -9.78 6.69 9.32
C HIS A 19 -11.12 6.61 8.55
N VAL A 20 -12.03 7.59 8.72
CA VAL A 20 -13.33 7.60 8.00
C VAL A 20 -13.17 7.85 6.50
N LEU A 21 -12.03 8.39 6.07
CA LEU A 21 -11.70 8.63 4.66
C LEU A 21 -11.15 7.39 3.96
N LEU A 22 -10.76 6.37 4.73
CA LEU A 22 -10.16 5.15 4.19
C LEU A 22 -11.16 4.30 3.37
N PRO A 23 -12.39 4.00 3.83
CA PRO A 23 -13.35 3.20 3.05
C PRO A 23 -13.72 3.76 1.66
N PRO A 24 -14.03 5.08 1.50
CA PRO A 24 -14.33 5.61 0.17
C PRO A 24 -13.10 5.58 -0.75
N LEU A 25 -11.89 5.83 -0.21
CA LEU A 25 -10.66 5.73 -0.99
C LEU A 25 -10.32 4.29 -1.36
N GLU A 26 -10.55 3.32 -0.47
CA GLU A 26 -10.41 1.89 -0.74
C GLU A 26 -11.27 1.47 -1.94
N THR A 27 -12.52 1.94 -1.99
CA THR A 27 -13.43 1.68 -3.11
C THR A 27 -12.90 2.31 -4.42
N LEU A 28 -12.33 3.50 -4.34
CA LEU A 28 -11.72 4.16 -5.51
C LEU A 28 -10.43 3.48 -5.97
N CYS A 29 -9.75 2.71 -5.11
CA CYS A 29 -8.60 1.89 -5.50
C CYS A 29 -8.99 0.64 -6.30
N THR A 30 -10.26 0.24 -6.33
CA THR A 30 -10.68 -0.97 -7.06
C THR A 30 -11.27 -0.70 -8.44
N VAL A 31 -11.51 0.57 -8.80
CA VAL A 31 -12.16 0.94 -10.08
C VAL A 31 -11.26 0.67 -11.28
N GLU A 32 -11.85 0.47 -12.45
CA GLU A 32 -11.12 0.15 -13.69
C GLU A 32 -10.30 1.33 -14.25
N GLU A 33 -10.73 2.57 -13.98
CA GLU A 33 -10.05 3.76 -14.47
C GLU A 33 -8.72 4.01 -13.72
N THR A 34 -7.61 3.83 -14.43
CA THR A 34 -6.26 3.94 -13.85
C THR A 34 -5.98 5.30 -13.24
N CYS A 35 -6.39 6.39 -13.91
CA CYS A 35 -6.19 7.74 -13.39
C CYS A 35 -6.88 7.95 -12.03
N VAL A 36 -8.04 7.31 -11.81
CA VAL A 36 -8.77 7.40 -10.54
C VAL A 36 -8.06 6.60 -9.46
N ARG A 37 -7.59 5.38 -9.78
CA ARG A 37 -6.81 4.56 -8.85
C ARG A 37 -5.54 5.25 -8.38
N ASP A 38 -4.78 5.83 -9.30
CA ASP A 38 -3.52 6.50 -8.99
C ASP A 38 -3.75 7.67 -8.02
N LYS A 39 -4.81 8.46 -8.26
CA LYS A 39 -5.21 9.56 -7.37
C LYS A 39 -5.75 9.08 -6.02
N ALA A 40 -6.41 7.92 -5.97
CA ALA A 40 -6.85 7.32 -4.71
C ALA A 40 -5.66 6.85 -3.88
N VAL A 41 -4.67 6.19 -4.51
CA VAL A 41 -3.41 5.77 -3.86
C VAL A 41 -2.62 6.98 -3.35
N GLU A 42 -2.48 8.04 -4.15
CA GLU A 42 -1.82 9.28 -3.73
C GLU A 42 -2.49 9.89 -2.49
N SER A 43 -3.82 9.91 -2.48
CA SER A 43 -4.62 10.44 -1.37
C SER A 43 -4.50 9.57 -0.11
N LEU A 44 -4.51 8.24 -0.25
CA LEU A 44 -4.27 7.31 0.85
C LEU A 44 -2.86 7.47 1.42
N CYS A 45 -1.83 7.67 0.59
CA CYS A 45 -0.47 7.91 1.06
C CYS A 45 -0.39 9.22 1.86
N ARG A 46 -1.04 10.27 1.37
CA ARG A 46 -1.08 11.58 2.05
C ARG A 46 -1.83 11.52 3.38
N ILE A 47 -2.92 10.76 3.45
CA ILE A 47 -3.65 10.58 4.71
C ILE A 47 -2.83 9.75 5.68
N GLY A 48 -2.30 8.60 5.22
CA GLY A 48 -1.52 7.70 6.05
C GLY A 48 -0.27 8.35 6.66
N SER A 49 0.41 9.23 5.93
CA SER A 49 1.56 9.98 6.48
C SER A 49 1.22 10.99 7.58
N GLN A 50 -0.06 11.34 7.72
CA GLN A 50 -0.56 12.24 8.77
C GLN A 50 -1.25 11.49 9.92
N MET A 51 -1.57 10.20 9.75
CA MET A 51 -2.23 9.39 10.76
C MET A 51 -1.29 9.06 11.92
N ARG A 52 -1.85 8.82 13.11
CA ARG A 52 -1.10 8.31 14.25
C ARG A 52 -0.71 6.85 14.01
N GLU A 53 0.38 6.41 14.62
CA GLU A 53 0.86 5.03 14.48
C GLU A 53 -0.19 3.99 14.89
N SER A 54 -0.94 4.24 15.97
CA SER A 54 -2.03 3.35 16.38
C SER A 54 -3.11 3.26 15.31
N ASP A 55 -3.49 4.39 14.71
CA ASP A 55 -4.54 4.43 13.68
C ASP A 55 -4.04 3.77 12.37
N LEU A 56 -2.74 3.86 12.07
CA LEU A 56 -2.12 3.14 10.97
C LEU A 56 -2.20 1.62 11.18
N VAL A 57 -1.90 1.15 12.38
CA VAL A 57 -1.95 -0.28 12.71
C VAL A 57 -3.38 -0.81 12.70
N ASP A 58 -4.32 -0.06 13.30
CA ASP A 58 -5.70 -0.52 13.49
C ASP A 58 -6.56 -0.41 12.23
N TRP A 59 -6.28 0.56 11.35
CA TRP A 59 -7.14 0.85 10.19
C TRP A 59 -6.41 0.76 8.85
N TYR A 60 -5.21 1.33 8.74
CA TYR A 60 -4.49 1.43 7.47
C TYR A 60 -3.88 0.11 7.03
N ILE A 61 -3.19 -0.61 7.93
CA ILE A 61 -2.62 -1.93 7.63
C ILE A 61 -3.70 -2.92 7.19
N PRO A 62 -4.85 -3.07 7.89
CA PRO A 62 -5.94 -3.91 7.42
C PRO A 62 -6.46 -3.55 6.03
N LEU A 63 -6.55 -2.25 5.68
CA LEU A 63 -6.92 -1.81 4.34
C LEU A 63 -5.92 -2.27 3.29
N VAL A 64 -4.62 -2.09 3.53
CA VAL A 64 -3.57 -2.52 2.59
C VAL A 64 -3.64 -4.02 2.37
N LYS A 65 -3.83 -4.81 3.44
CA LYS A 65 -3.99 -6.26 3.36
C LYS A 65 -5.23 -6.67 2.55
N ARG A 66 -6.37 -6.00 2.74
CA ARG A 66 -7.59 -6.27 1.96
C ARG A 66 -7.40 -5.98 0.47
N LEU A 67 -6.75 -4.86 0.12
CA LEU A 67 -6.46 -4.53 -1.28
C LEU A 67 -5.49 -5.54 -1.90
N ALA A 68 -4.46 -5.95 -1.17
CA ALA A 68 -3.47 -6.93 -1.64
C ALA A 68 -4.08 -8.33 -1.84
N ALA A 69 -5.06 -8.71 -1.01
CA ALA A 69 -5.82 -9.96 -1.14
C ALA A 69 -7.05 -9.84 -2.05
N GLY A 70 -7.25 -8.69 -2.71
CA GLY A 70 -8.41 -8.44 -3.54
C GLY A 70 -8.49 -9.39 -4.73
N GLU A 71 -9.70 -9.88 -5.03
CA GLU A 71 -9.98 -10.76 -6.18
C GLU A 71 -9.56 -10.09 -7.51
N TRP A 72 -9.86 -8.80 -7.64
CA TRP A 72 -9.53 -8.00 -8.81
C TRP A 72 -8.08 -7.52 -8.80
N PHE A 73 -7.39 -7.70 -9.92
CA PHE A 73 -6.00 -7.27 -10.08
C PHE A 73 -5.84 -5.75 -9.89
N THR A 74 -6.88 -4.96 -10.18
CA THR A 74 -6.89 -3.50 -9.99
C THR A 74 -6.63 -3.11 -8.52
N ALA A 75 -7.26 -3.82 -7.59
CA ALA A 75 -7.06 -3.63 -6.16
C ALA A 75 -5.62 -3.96 -5.74
N ARG A 76 -5.08 -5.08 -6.25
CA ARG A 76 -3.72 -5.53 -5.96
C ARG A 76 -2.66 -4.59 -6.54
N VAL A 77 -2.89 -4.05 -7.74
CA VAL A 77 -2.06 -2.99 -8.35
C VAL A 77 -1.99 -1.76 -7.44
N SER A 78 -3.14 -1.31 -6.93
CA SER A 78 -3.19 -0.16 -6.02
C SER A 78 -2.52 -0.43 -4.68
N ALA A 79 -2.64 -1.65 -4.13
CA ALA A 79 -2.02 -2.04 -2.87
C ALA A 79 -0.50 -1.83 -2.87
N CYS A 80 0.17 -2.12 -4.00
CA CYS A 80 1.63 -2.00 -4.15
C CYS A 80 2.16 -0.60 -3.78
N GLY A 81 1.39 0.46 -4.01
CA GLY A 81 1.76 1.83 -3.71
C GLY A 81 1.67 2.21 -2.22
N LEU A 82 1.03 1.39 -1.38
CA LEU A 82 0.66 1.76 0.00
C LEU A 82 1.59 1.15 1.07
N PHE A 83 2.34 0.09 0.75
CA PHE A 83 3.14 -0.64 1.73
C PHE A 83 4.21 0.22 2.43
N HIS A 84 4.83 1.15 1.71
CA HIS A 84 5.86 2.03 2.27
C HIS A 84 5.33 2.97 3.37
N ILE A 85 4.02 3.27 3.39
CA ILE A 85 3.39 4.06 4.46
C ILE A 85 3.01 3.17 5.64
N ALA A 86 2.53 1.95 5.36
CA ALA A 86 2.05 1.02 6.37
C ALA A 86 3.18 0.36 7.19
N TYR A 87 4.30 0.06 6.54
CA TYR A 87 5.37 -0.78 7.10
C TYR A 87 6.12 -0.17 8.30
N PRO A 88 6.51 1.13 8.30
CA PRO A 88 7.28 1.70 9.40
C PRO A 88 6.58 1.61 10.77
N SER A 89 5.26 1.83 10.79
CA SER A 89 4.44 1.81 12.01
C SER A 89 3.98 0.41 12.44
N ALA A 90 4.25 -0.62 11.64
CA ALA A 90 3.83 -1.98 11.93
C ALA A 90 4.69 -2.62 13.04
N PRO A 91 4.10 -3.37 14.00
CA PRO A 91 4.85 -4.25 14.89
C PRO A 91 5.60 -5.34 14.12
N ASP A 92 6.65 -5.93 14.70
CA ASP A 92 7.52 -6.91 14.01
C ASP A 92 6.78 -8.10 13.38
N ILE A 93 5.72 -8.58 14.05
CA ILE A 93 4.86 -9.66 13.53
C ILE A 93 4.17 -9.21 12.23
N LEU A 94 3.59 -8.00 12.24
CA LEU A 94 2.93 -7.44 11.06
C LEU A 94 3.93 -7.03 9.96
N LYS A 95 5.13 -6.57 10.32
CA LYS A 95 6.20 -6.31 9.33
C LYS A 95 6.56 -7.57 8.56
N THR A 96 6.71 -8.69 9.25
CA THR A 96 6.99 -9.98 8.63
C THR A 96 5.87 -10.41 7.68
N GLU A 97 4.62 -10.24 8.11
CA GLU A 97 3.46 -10.52 7.27
C GLU A 97 3.39 -9.59 6.04
N LEU A 98 3.63 -8.29 6.20
CA LEU A 98 3.63 -7.31 5.11
C LEU A 98 4.73 -7.61 4.07
N ARG A 99 5.93 -8.03 4.50
CA ARG A 99 6.98 -8.49 3.58
C ARG A 99 6.51 -9.70 2.78
N SER A 100 5.93 -10.69 3.45
CA SER A 100 5.40 -11.89 2.80
C SER A 100 4.33 -11.57 1.77
N ILE A 101 3.40 -10.65 2.09
CA ILE A 101 2.34 -10.24 1.15
C ILE A 101 2.95 -9.49 -0.04
N TYR A 102 3.92 -8.60 0.19
CA TYR A 102 4.58 -7.89 -0.91
C TYR A 102 5.33 -8.85 -1.85
N THR A 103 6.00 -9.87 -1.32
CA THR A 103 6.63 -10.93 -2.13
C THR A 103 5.60 -11.63 -3.02
N GLN A 104 4.42 -11.96 -2.47
CA GLN A 104 3.33 -12.55 -3.26
C GLN A 104 2.86 -11.63 -4.39
N LEU A 105 2.76 -10.32 -4.16
CA LEU A 105 2.40 -9.35 -5.21
C LEU A 105 3.48 -9.27 -6.31
N CYS A 106 4.76 -9.42 -5.96
CA CYS A 106 5.85 -9.49 -6.94
C CYS A 106 5.81 -10.77 -7.79
N GLN A 107 5.20 -11.84 -7.29
CA GLN A 107 5.05 -13.13 -7.95
C GLN A 107 3.61 -13.37 -8.47
N ASP A 108 2.77 -12.33 -8.51
CA ASP A 108 1.36 -12.44 -8.90
C ASP A 108 1.20 -12.97 -10.34
N ASP A 109 0.19 -13.80 -10.58
CA ASP A 109 -0.09 -14.36 -11.90
C ASP A 109 -0.36 -13.27 -12.96
N MET A 110 -0.88 -12.12 -12.56
CA MET A 110 -1.20 -11.01 -13.45
C MET A 110 0.02 -10.09 -13.69
N PRO A 111 0.52 -9.96 -14.94
CA PRO A 111 1.71 -9.15 -15.23
C PRO A 111 1.58 -7.67 -14.82
N MET A 112 0.36 -7.13 -14.83
CA MET A 112 0.10 -5.76 -14.39
C MET A 112 0.39 -5.55 -12.90
N VAL A 113 0.11 -6.56 -12.06
CA VAL A 113 0.38 -6.50 -10.61
C VAL A 113 1.88 -6.56 -10.37
N ARG A 114 2.58 -7.51 -10.99
CA ARG A 114 4.05 -7.62 -10.89
C ARG A 114 4.76 -6.35 -11.30
N ARG A 115 4.36 -5.74 -12.43
CA ARG A 115 4.90 -4.45 -12.88
C ARG A 115 4.66 -3.32 -11.86
N SER A 116 3.49 -3.28 -11.24
CA SER A 116 3.19 -2.29 -10.18
C SER A 116 4.03 -2.53 -8.93
N ALA A 117 4.22 -3.79 -8.52
CA ALA A 117 5.06 -4.16 -7.39
C ALA A 117 6.54 -3.80 -7.65
N ALA A 118 7.04 -4.06 -8.87
CA ALA A 118 8.38 -3.67 -9.29
C ALA A 118 8.59 -2.15 -9.25
N SER A 119 7.64 -1.37 -9.77
CA SER A 119 7.77 0.10 -9.83
C SER A 119 7.73 0.75 -8.44
N ASN A 120 7.07 0.11 -7.47
CA ASN A 120 7.01 0.58 -6.07
C ASN A 120 8.05 -0.07 -5.15
N LEU A 121 8.77 -1.10 -5.61
CA LEU A 121 9.73 -1.86 -4.80
C LEU A 121 10.80 -0.95 -4.19
N GLY A 122 11.31 0.02 -4.94
CA GLY A 122 12.31 0.97 -4.44
C GLY A 122 11.81 1.80 -3.25
N LYS A 123 10.53 2.24 -3.28
CA LYS A 123 9.93 2.99 -2.17
C LYS A 123 9.73 2.10 -0.96
N PHE A 124 9.25 0.87 -1.16
CA PHE A 124 9.06 -0.08 -0.07
C PHE A 124 10.39 -0.50 0.56
N ALA A 125 11.38 -0.87 -0.26
CA ALA A 125 12.73 -1.22 0.19
C ALA A 125 13.37 -0.10 1.02
N ALA A 126 13.19 1.17 0.65
CA ALA A 126 13.70 2.29 1.43
C ALA A 126 13.15 2.36 2.87
N THR A 127 12.05 1.67 3.17
CA THR A 127 11.43 1.60 4.50
C THR A 127 11.73 0.31 5.28
N VAL A 128 12.34 -0.68 4.62
CA VAL A 128 12.67 -1.99 5.21
C VAL A 128 14.06 -1.95 5.85
N GLU A 129 14.21 -2.60 6.99
CA GLU A 129 15.48 -2.65 7.72
C GLU A 129 16.58 -3.36 6.91
N PRO A 130 17.85 -2.92 6.98
CA PRO A 130 18.94 -3.48 6.16
C PRO A 130 19.15 -4.99 6.28
N ALA A 131 18.79 -5.57 7.42
CA ALA A 131 18.87 -7.01 7.67
C ALA A 131 17.95 -7.82 6.74
N HIS A 132 16.80 -7.27 6.35
CA HIS A 132 15.81 -7.93 5.50
C HIS A 132 15.93 -7.56 4.02
N LEU A 133 16.62 -6.44 3.71
CA LEU A 133 16.85 -6.00 2.33
C LEU A 133 17.59 -7.04 1.47
N LYS A 134 18.66 -7.64 2.01
CA LYS A 134 19.48 -8.56 1.23
C LYS A 134 18.82 -9.92 1.01
N THR A 135 18.00 -10.38 1.94
CA THR A 135 17.40 -11.71 1.88
C THR A 135 16.10 -11.69 1.08
N ASP A 136 15.23 -10.71 1.33
CA ASP A 136 13.89 -10.70 0.77
C ASP A 136 13.83 -9.85 -0.51
N ILE A 137 14.36 -8.62 -0.46
CA ILE A 137 14.22 -7.66 -1.57
C ILE A 137 15.14 -8.00 -2.74
N MET A 138 16.37 -8.51 -2.50
CA MET A 138 17.26 -8.89 -3.60
C MET A 138 16.73 -10.10 -4.38
N SER A 139 16.16 -11.10 -3.70
CA SER A 139 15.53 -12.26 -4.36
C SER A 139 14.36 -11.82 -5.24
N ILE A 140 13.51 -10.92 -4.73
CA ILE A 140 12.40 -10.34 -5.50
C ILE A 140 12.91 -9.57 -6.72
N PHE A 141 13.99 -8.80 -6.57
CA PHE A 141 14.56 -8.03 -7.67
C PHE A 141 15.12 -8.93 -8.77
N GLU A 142 15.83 -10.00 -8.40
CA GLU A 142 16.33 -10.98 -9.36
C GLU A 142 15.19 -11.65 -10.14
N ASP A 143 14.14 -12.10 -9.45
CA ASP A 143 12.96 -12.70 -10.08
C ASP A 143 12.28 -11.74 -11.08
N LEU A 144 12.09 -10.47 -10.69
CA LEU A 144 11.47 -9.45 -11.53
C LEU A 144 12.33 -9.05 -12.75
N THR A 145 13.65 -9.28 -12.72
CA THR A 145 14.52 -9.01 -13.87
C THR A 145 14.54 -10.14 -14.90
N GLN A 146 14.00 -11.31 -14.56
CA GLN A 146 13.93 -12.47 -15.44
C GLN A 146 12.56 -12.64 -16.12
N ASP A 147 11.58 -11.80 -15.77
CA ASP A 147 10.21 -11.74 -16.32
C ASP A 147 10.11 -10.82 -17.54
#